data_AF-A0A143Q4L2-F1
#
_entry.id   AF-A0A143Q4L2-F1
#
_cell.length_a   1.000
_cell.length_b   1.000
_cell.length_c   1.000
_cell.angle_alpha   90.00
_cell.angle_beta   90.00
_cell.angle_gamma   90.00
#
_symmetry.space_group_name_H-M   'P 1'
#
loop_
_entity.id
_entity.type
_entity.pdbx_description
1 polymer ?
#
loop_
_entity_poly.entity_id
_entity_poly.type
_entity_poly.pdbx_seq_one_letter_code
_entity_poly.pdbx_strand_id
1 'polypeptide(L)' 'MGNLPSVADVVATMPPAEIDRAIRALTVRQRALLLDGDLPSVWAVTEDLERCFAALSTRAGDSRGR' A
#
# COMPACT_ATOMS: atom_id res chain seq x y z
N MET A 1 -21.72 -8.48 -14.59
CA MET A 1 -21.04 -7.74 -13.52
C MET A 1 -19.56 -7.94 -13.70
N GLY A 2 -18.80 -6.91 -14.06
CA GLY A 2 -17.34 -6.99 -14.11
C GLY A 2 -16.78 -6.99 -12.70
N ASN A 3 -15.89 -7.94 -12.39
CA ASN A 3 -15.24 -7.98 -11.09
C ASN A 3 -14.34 -6.75 -10.96
N LEU A 4 -14.56 -5.91 -9.94
CA LEU A 4 -13.65 -4.81 -9.67
C LEU A 4 -12.30 -5.41 -9.25
N PRO A 5 -11.17 -4.89 -9.78
CA PRO A 5 -9.85 -5.37 -9.39
C PRO A 5 -9.69 -5.20 -7.88
N SER A 6 -9.08 -6.19 -7.21
CA SER A 6 -8.79 -6.06 -5.78
C SER A 6 -7.76 -4.94 -5.56
N VAL A 7 -7.72 -4.39 -4.35
CA VAL A 7 -6.69 -3.40 -3.99
C VAL A 7 -5.29 -3.96 -4.23
N ALA A 8 -5.09 -5.27 -3.98
CA ALA A 8 -3.83 -5.95 -4.26
C ALA A 8 -3.50 -5.94 -5.77
N ASP A 9 -4.48 -6.18 -6.65
CA ASP A 9 -4.28 -6.15 -8.10
C ASP A 9 -3.94 -4.74 -8.61
N VAL A 10 -4.59 -3.72 -8.05
CA VAL A 10 -4.30 -2.32 -8.38
C VAL A 10 -2.86 -1.98 -7.95
N VAL A 11 -2.49 -2.26 -6.71
CA VAL A 11 -1.14 -1.98 -6.20
C VAL A 11 -0.06 -2.76 -6.98
N ALA A 12 -0.34 -4.01 -7.37
CA ALA A 12 0.56 -4.83 -8.16
C ALA A 12 0.85 -4.27 -9.57
N THR A 13 -0.04 -3.44 -10.11
CA THR A 13 0.12 -2.82 -11.44
C THR A 13 0.67 -1.38 -11.40
N MET A 14 0.67 -0.74 -10.22
CA MET A 14 1.20 0.63 -10.05
C MET A 14 2.72 0.71 -10.27
N PRO A 15 3.27 1.70 -10.99
CA PRO A 15 4.72 1.94 -11.05
C PRO A 15 5.37 2.09 -9.67
N PRO A 16 6.64 1.67 -9.45
CA PRO A 16 7.30 1.77 -8.15
C PRO A 16 7.25 3.18 -7.53
N ALA A 17 7.45 4.21 -8.34
CA ALA A 17 7.37 5.60 -7.89
C ALA A 17 5.97 6.01 -7.42
N GLU A 18 4.91 5.41 -7.96
CA GLU A 18 3.54 5.64 -7.50
C GLU A 18 3.26 4.89 -6.20
N ILE A 19 3.82 3.69 -6.02
CA ILE A 19 3.74 2.97 -4.74
C ILE A 19 4.47 3.74 -3.64
N ASP A 20 5.66 4.30 -3.92
CA ASP A 20 6.37 5.16 -2.96
C ASP A 20 5.55 6.39 -2.55
N ARG A 21 4.84 7.01 -3.50
CA ARG A 21 3.92 8.13 -3.22
C ARG A 21 2.74 7.68 -2.36
N ALA A 22 2.16 6.52 -2.67
CA ALA A 22 1.06 5.95 -1.89
C ALA A 22 1.49 5.67 -0.46
N ILE A 23 2.66 5.06 -0.24
CA ILE A 23 3.22 4.81 1.10
C ILE A 23 3.32 6.12 1.88
N ARG A 24 3.91 7.17 1.29
CA ARG A 24 4.04 8.48 1.96
C ARG A 24 2.68 9.06 2.34
N ALA A 25 1.70 9.01 1.43
CA ALA A 25 0.36 9.52 1.69
C ALA A 25 -0.35 8.73 2.81
N LEU A 26 -0.25 7.40 2.77
CA LEU A 26 -0.82 6.51 3.78
C LEU A 26 -0.16 6.71 5.16
N THR A 27 1.16 6.91 5.23
CA THR A 27 1.85 7.24 6.49
C THR A 27 1.36 8.55 7.10
N VAL A 28 1.17 9.59 6.27
CA VAL A 28 0.61 10.87 6.75
C VAL A 28 -0.80 10.68 7.28
N ARG A 29 -1.64 9.92 6.56
CA ARG A 29 -3.00 9.59 6.98
C ARG A 29 -3.02 8.80 8.29
N GLN A 30 -2.18 7.78 8.41
CA GLN A 30 -2.07 6.95 9.62
C GLN A 30 -1.73 7.79 10.84
N ARG A 31 -0.79 8.74 10.71
CA ARG A 31 -0.44 9.68 11.78
C ARG A 31 -1.65 10.52 12.21
N ALA A 32 -2.41 11.06 11.27
CA ALA A 32 -3.61 11.84 11.59
C ALA A 32 -4.63 10.99 12.35
N LEU A 33 -4.93 9.79 11.86
CA LEU A 33 -5.88 8.86 12.49
C LEU A 33 -5.46 8.42 13.89
N LEU A 34 -4.15 8.23 14.12
CA LEU A 34 -3.61 7.93 15.45
C LEU A 34 -3.82 9.09 16.43
N LEU A 35 -3.64 10.33 15.98
CA LEU A 35 -3.89 11.52 16.79
C LEU A 35 -5.38 11.72 17.09
N ASP A 36 -6.24 11.33 16.14
CA ASP A 36 -7.69 11.39 16.28
C ASP A 36 -8.27 10.21 17.09
N GLY A 37 -7.45 9.19 17.40
CA GLY A 37 -7.86 8.00 18.15
C GLY A 37 -8.71 7.00 17.34
N ASP A 38 -8.78 7.15 16.01
CA ASP A 38 -9.55 6.27 15.11
C ASP A 38 -8.77 4.97 14.81
N LEU A 39 -8.69 4.09 15.80
CA LEU A 39 -7.96 2.82 15.71
C LEU A 39 -8.46 1.89 14.59
N PRO A 40 -9.78 1.74 14.33
CA PRO A 40 -10.26 0.95 13.18
C PRO A 40 -9.73 1.45 11.84
N SER A 41 -9.73 2.77 11.60
CA SER A 41 -9.18 3.33 10.37
C SER A 41 -7.65 3.23 10.32
N VAL A 42 -6.96 3.34 11.46
CA VAL A 42 -5.51 3.09 11.55
C VAL A 42 -5.18 1.66 11.11
N TRP A 43 -5.97 0.68 11.54
CA TRP A 43 -5.78 -0.71 11.14
C TRP A 43 -5.93 -0.89 9.63
N ALA A 44 -7.00 -0.34 9.04
CA ALA A 44 -7.21 -0.41 7.60
C ALA A 44 -6.04 0.21 6.80
N VAL A 45 -5.54 1.38 7.23
CA VAL A 45 -4.38 2.03 6.60
C VAL A 45 -3.09 1.21 6.76
N THR A 46 -2.95 0.50 7.88
CA THR A 46 -1.82 -0.41 8.12
C THR A 46 -1.82 -1.56 7.11
N GLU A 47 -2.99 -2.18 6.88
CA GLU A 47 -3.10 -3.25 5.86
C GLU A 47 -2.78 -2.74 4.45
N ASP A 48 -3.20 -1.52 4.11
CA ASP A 48 -2.87 -0.90 2.82
C ASP A 48 -1.37 -0.64 2.67
N LEU A 49 -0.70 -0.20 3.74
CA LEU A 49 0.75 -0.04 3.78
C LEU A 49 1.47 -1.37 3.58
N GLU A 50 1.03 -2.44 4.25
CA GLU A 50 1.59 -3.79 4.08
C GLU A 50 1.50 -4.28 2.63
N ARG A 51 0.36 -4.06 1.96
CA ARG A 51 0.18 -4.38 0.54
C ARG A 51 1.16 -3.61 -0.34
N CYS A 52 1.36 -2.32 -0.06
CA CYS A 52 2.33 -1.49 -0.79
C CYS A 52 3.78 -1.99 -0.60
N PHE A 53 4.17 -2.32 0.63
CA PHE A 53 5.52 -2.85 0.91
C PHE A 53 5.75 -4.23 0.29
N ALA A 54 4.74 -5.10 0.30
CA ALA A 54 4.80 -6.40 -0.37
C ALA A 54 5.05 -6.23 -1.87
N ALA A 55 4.30 -5.34 -2.53
CA ALA A 55 4.46 -5.09 -3.96
C ALA A 55 5.85 -4.56 -4.35
N LEU A 56 6.46 -3.69 -3.53
CA LEU A 56 7.85 -3.26 -3.73
C LEU A 56 8.85 -4.40 -3.53
N SER A 57 8.64 -5.21 -2.50
CA SER A 57 9.55 -6.31 -2.14
C SER A 57 9.57 -7.41 -3.21
N THR A 58 8.42 -7.78 -3.77
CA THR A 58 8.32 -8.73 -4.88
C THR A 58 9.14 -8.27 -6.08
N ARG A 59 9.02 -7.00 -6.48
CA ARG A 59 9.75 -6.43 -7.64
C ARG A 59 11.25 -6.32 -7.41
N ALA A 60 11.66 -6.02 -6.18
CA ALA A 60 13.07 -6.03 -5.81
C ALA A 60 13.67 -7.45 -5.85
N GLY A 61 12.87 -8.47 -5.52
CA GLY A 61 13.21 -9.88 -5.69
C GLY A 61 13.39 -10.28 -7.16
N ASP A 62 12.45 -9.90 -8.02
CA ASP A 62 12.49 -10.18 -9.48
C ASP A 62 13.70 -9.54 -10.18
N SER A 63 14.20 -8.43 -9.65
CA SER A 63 15.38 -7.71 -10.18
C SER A 63 16.71 -8.36 -9.79
N ARG A 64 16.74 -9.19 -8.74
CA ARG A 64 17.95 -9.88 -8.26
C ARG A 64 18.17 -11.27 -8.87
N GLY A 65 17.13 -11.83 -9.51
CA GLY A 65 17.17 -13.14 -10.17
C GLY A 65 17.50 -13.11 -11.67
N ARG A 66 17.84 -11.95 -12.24
CA ARG A 66 18.27 -11.78 -13.63
C ARG A 66 19.73 -11.39 -13.74
#